data_AF-A0A4S8M6F6-F1
#
_entry.id   AF-A0A4S8M6F6-F1
#
_cell.length_a   1.000
_cell.length_b   1.000
_cell.length_c   1.000
_cell.angle_alpha   90.00
_cell.angle_beta   90.00
_cell.angle_gamma   90.00
#
_symmetry.space_group_name_H-M   'P 1'
#
loop_
_entity.id
_entity.type
_entity.pdbx_description
1 polymer ?
#
loop_
_entity_poly.entity_id
_entity_poly.type
_entity_poly.pdbx_seq_one_letter_code
_entity_poly.pdbx_strand_id
1 'polypeptide(L)'
;TKIVSVGYSQGGQLVHNSAKLLPANVQSRINAAVIFGDPDNGQPVAGVNKANTKVICHNGDNICDGGALILTPHLTYDQDATSAAKFIASKV
;
A
#
# COMPACT_ATOMS: atom_id res chain seq x y z
N THR A 1 17.68 -11.49 2.72
CA THR A 1 17.07 -10.17 2.50
C THR A 1 15.56 -10.27 2.62
N LYS A 2 14.92 -9.26 3.21
CA LYS A 2 13.46 -9.13 3.30
C LYS A 2 13.02 -8.01 2.35
N ILE A 3 11.96 -8.22 1.59
CA ILE A 3 11.46 -7.28 0.57
C ILE A 3 10.14 -6.69 1.05
N VAL A 4 10.03 -5.37 1.00
CA VAL A 4 8.81 -4.64 1.33
C VAL A 4 8.48 -3.75 0.15
N SER A 5 7.21 -3.74 -0.27
CA SER A 5 6.71 -2.86 -1.33
C SER A 5 5.88 -1.74 -0.69
N VAL A 6 6.20 -0.49 -0.99
CA VAL A 6 5.50 0.67 -0.41
C VAL A 6 5.12 1.65 -1.51
N GLY A 7 3.89 2.17 -1.44
CA GLY A 7 3.37 3.15 -2.39
C GLY A 7 2.58 4.26 -1.71
N TYR A 8 2.58 5.44 -2.31
CA TYR A 8 1.72 6.56 -1.93
C TYR A 8 0.99 7.06 -3.17
N SER A 9 -0.33 7.28 -3.08
CA SER A 9 -1.15 7.79 -4.19
C SER A 9 -1.00 6.92 -5.44
N GLN A 10 -0.63 7.49 -6.60
CA GLN A 10 -0.29 6.73 -7.80
C GLN A 10 0.79 5.64 -7.58
N GLY A 11 1.73 5.85 -6.66
CA GLY A 11 2.68 4.82 -6.26
C GLY A 11 2.02 3.57 -5.66
N GLY A 12 0.86 3.72 -5.02
CA GLY A 12 0.02 2.61 -4.58
C GLY A 12 -0.49 1.75 -5.74
N GLN A 13 -1.00 2.38 -6.80
CA GLN A 13 -1.37 1.66 -8.03
C GLN A 13 -0.17 0.90 -8.62
N LEU A 14 1.04 1.46 -8.55
CA LEU A 14 2.24 0.75 -8.99
C LEU A 14 2.58 -0.45 -8.11
N VAL A 15 2.29 -0.43 -6.80
CA VAL A 15 2.37 -1.62 -5.94
C VAL A 15 1.41 -2.71 -6.44
N HIS A 16 0.15 -2.37 -6.75
CA HIS A 16 -0.81 -3.33 -7.30
C HIS A 16 -0.39 -3.86 -8.68
N ASN A 17 -0.03 -2.97 -9.61
CA ASN A 17 0.26 -3.33 -10.99
C ASN A 17 1.56 -4.13 -11.11
N SER A 18 2.61 -3.73 -10.40
CA SER A 18 3.86 -4.52 -10.39
C SER A 18 3.63 -5.91 -9.80
N ALA A 19 2.90 -6.01 -8.69
CA ALA A 19 2.58 -7.30 -8.08
C ALA A 19 1.85 -8.24 -9.05
N LYS A 20 0.91 -7.74 -9.85
CA LYS A 20 0.20 -8.52 -10.88
C LYS A 20 1.13 -9.02 -12.00
N LEU A 21 2.18 -8.27 -12.33
CA LEU A 21 3.11 -8.58 -13.42
C LEU A 21 4.27 -9.49 -12.99
N LEU A 22 4.60 -9.51 -11.69
CA LEU A 22 5.66 -10.36 -11.17
C LEU A 22 5.28 -11.84 -11.29
N PRO A 23 6.22 -12.74 -11.62
CA PRO A 23 5.97 -14.18 -11.54
C PRO A 23 5.78 -14.62 -10.07
N ALA A 24 5.03 -15.70 -9.85
CA ALA A 24 4.61 -16.14 -8.51
C ALA A 24 5.79 -16.38 -7.54
N ASN A 25 6.93 -16.86 -8.05
CA ASN A 25 8.14 -17.09 -7.25
C ASN A 25 8.81 -15.77 -6.79
N VAL A 26 8.53 -14.65 -7.44
CA VAL A 26 9.02 -13.33 -7.03
C VAL A 26 7.99 -12.65 -6.12
N GLN A 27 6.69 -12.77 -6.42
CA GLN A 27 5.61 -12.29 -5.54
C GLN A 27 5.76 -12.86 -4.12
N SER A 28 6.04 -14.16 -4.00
CA SER A 28 6.20 -14.84 -2.70
C SER A 28 7.38 -14.36 -1.85
N ARG A 29 8.29 -13.56 -2.44
CA ARG A 29 9.42 -12.95 -1.73
C ARG A 29 9.05 -11.62 -1.08
N ILE A 30 7.89 -11.04 -1.38
CA ILE A 30 7.40 -9.80 -0.76
C ILE A 30 6.87 -10.15 0.63
N ASN A 31 7.57 -9.65 1.65
CA ASN A 31 7.21 -9.90 3.06
C ASN A 31 6.04 -9.04 3.52
N ALA A 32 5.97 -7.80 3.04
CA ALA A 32 4.89 -6.87 3.35
C ALA A 32 4.63 -5.89 2.20
N ALA A 33 3.39 -5.43 2.09
CA ALA A 33 2.98 -4.32 1.25
C ALA A 33 2.32 -3.24 2.10
N VAL A 34 2.72 -1.97 1.93
CA VAL A 34 2.07 -0.83 2.58
C VAL A 34 1.68 0.21 1.54
N ILE A 35 0.45 0.73 1.60
CA ILE A 35 -0.02 1.74 0.66
C ILE A 35 -0.70 2.87 1.43
N PHE A 36 -0.30 4.11 1.14
CA PHE A 36 -0.90 5.33 1.68
C PHE A 36 -1.72 6.02 0.59
N GLY A 37 -2.98 6.37 0.87
CA GLY A 37 -3.82 7.08 -0.11
C GLY A 37 -4.06 6.27 -1.37
N ASP A 38 -4.46 5.01 -1.22
CA ASP A 38 -4.53 4.03 -2.30
C ASP A 38 -5.69 4.32 -3.27
N PRO A 39 -5.43 4.65 -4.55
CA PRO A 39 -6.50 4.82 -5.53
C PRO A 39 -7.25 3.51 -5.86
N ASP A 40 -6.59 2.36 -5.65
CA ASP A 40 -7.15 1.03 -5.87
C ASP A 40 -7.68 0.42 -4.54
N ASN A 41 -8.00 1.26 -3.54
CA ASN A 41 -8.42 0.85 -2.22
C ASN A 41 -9.53 -0.23 -2.26
N GLY A 42 -9.36 -1.27 -1.45
CA GLY A 42 -10.23 -2.45 -1.43
C GLY A 42 -9.77 -3.58 -2.36
N GLN A 43 -8.90 -3.31 -3.34
CA GLN A 43 -8.28 -4.35 -4.16
C GLN A 43 -7.14 -5.06 -3.40
N PRO A 44 -6.93 -6.37 -3.60
CA PRO A 44 -5.78 -7.05 -3.05
C PRO A 44 -4.49 -6.71 -3.81
N VAL A 45 -3.35 -6.77 -3.11
CA VAL A 45 -2.02 -6.79 -3.76
C VAL A 45 -1.73 -8.24 -4.16
N ALA A 46 -1.58 -8.49 -5.46
CA ALA A 46 -1.44 -9.85 -6.00
C ALA A 46 -0.26 -10.61 -5.38
N GLY A 47 -0.50 -11.85 -4.93
CA GLY A 47 0.54 -12.69 -4.34
C GLY A 47 1.01 -12.30 -2.94
N VAL A 48 0.49 -11.21 -2.36
CA VAL A 48 0.79 -10.81 -0.98
C VAL A 48 -0.43 -11.11 -0.11
N ASN A 49 -0.24 -11.87 0.96
CA ASN A 49 -1.32 -12.21 1.88
C ASN A 49 -1.94 -10.93 2.46
N LYS A 50 -3.27 -10.86 2.56
CA LYS A 50 -3.99 -9.74 3.20
C LYS A 50 -3.46 -9.41 4.60
N ALA A 51 -3.04 -10.41 5.39
CA ALA A 51 -2.44 -10.19 6.71
C ALA A 51 -1.08 -9.47 6.66
N ASN A 52 -0.43 -9.44 5.49
CA ASN A 52 0.86 -8.80 5.21
C ASN A 52 0.70 -7.55 4.33
N THR A 53 -0.54 -7.13 4.06
CA THR A 53 -0.85 -5.89 3.33
C THR A 53 -1.52 -4.90 4.28
N LYS A 54 -1.03 -3.66 4.32
CA LYS A 54 -1.63 -2.56 5.07
C LYS A 54 -1.91 -1.39 4.13
N VAL A 55 -3.19 -1.15 3.87
CA VAL A 55 -3.65 0.08 3.20
C VAL A 55 -4.06 1.09 4.28
N ILE A 56 -3.64 2.33 4.12
CA ILE A 56 -3.93 3.45 5.02
C ILE A 56 -4.62 4.53 4.19
N CYS A 57 -5.91 4.70 4.44
CA CYS A 57 -6.75 5.70 3.81
C CYS A 57 -7.34 6.60 4.89
N HIS A 58 -7.04 7.89 4.82
CA HIS A 58 -7.61 8.87 5.74
C HIS A 58 -9.08 9.13 5.41
N ASN A 59 -9.87 9.39 6.45
CA ASN A 59 -11.25 9.78 6.25
C ASN A 59 -11.32 11.09 5.43
N GLY A 60 -12.09 11.09 4.35
CA GLY A 60 -12.20 12.23 3.43
C GLY A 60 -11.07 12.32 2.40
N ASP A 61 -10.19 11.33 2.31
CA ASP A 61 -9.27 11.24 1.17
C ASP A 61 -10.02 10.78 -0.08
N ASN A 62 -10.33 11.73 -0.96
CA ASN A 62 -11.06 11.47 -2.20
C ASN A 62 -10.33 10.51 -3.15
N ILE A 63 -9.01 10.40 -3.07
CA ILE A 63 -8.25 9.44 -3.88
C ILE A 63 -8.61 8.01 -3.50
N CYS A 64 -8.75 7.72 -2.21
CA CYS A 64 -9.16 6.41 -1.72
C CYS A 64 -10.59 6.00 -2.09
N ASP A 65 -11.41 6.99 -2.48
CA ASP A 65 -12.77 6.78 -2.97
C ASP A 65 -12.82 6.66 -4.52
N GLY A 66 -11.67 6.58 -5.18
CA GLY A 66 -11.55 6.50 -6.64
C GLY A 66 -11.68 7.84 -7.36
N GLY A 67 -11.63 8.95 -6.61
CA GLY A 67 -11.60 10.29 -7.17
C GLY A 67 -10.21 10.77 -7.58
N ALA A 68 -10.11 12.06 -7.87
CA ALA A 68 -8.87 12.71 -8.32
C ALA A 68 -8.59 14.04 -7.58
N LEU A 69 -9.39 14.36 -6.55
CA LEU A 69 -9.22 15.60 -5.79
C LEU A 69 -8.16 15.40 -4.71
N ILE A 70 -7.17 16.29 -4.72
CA ILE A 70 -6.15 16.34 -3.67
C ILE A 70 -6.67 17.21 -2.53
N LEU A 71 -7.20 16.55 -1.50
CA LEU A 71 -7.68 17.20 -0.28
C LEU A 71 -6.65 17.02 0.85
N THR A 72 -6.76 17.82 1.91
CA THR A 72 -5.85 17.75 3.07
C THR A 72 -5.65 16.34 3.63
N PRO A 73 -6.68 15.47 3.74
CA PRO A 73 -6.48 14.09 4.18
C PRO A 73 -5.46 13.30 3.35
N HIS A 74 -5.34 13.57 2.04
CA HIS A 74 -4.36 12.92 1.16
C HIS A 74 -2.91 13.36 1.44
N LEU A 75 -2.71 14.50 2.09
CA LEU A 75 -1.39 15.14 2.25
C LEU A 75 -0.77 14.94 3.64
N THR A 76 -1.39 14.12 4.50
CA THR A 76 -1.08 14.05 5.94
C THR A 76 -0.60 12.66 6.41
N TYR A 77 -0.19 11.80 5.48
CA TYR A 77 0.25 10.43 5.78
C TYR A 77 1.59 10.32 6.52
N ASP A 78 2.31 11.42 6.68
CA ASP A 78 3.48 11.49 7.56
C ASP A 78 3.12 11.10 9.00
N GLN A 79 1.87 11.36 9.42
CA GLN A 79 1.33 11.01 10.73
C GLN A 79 1.30 9.48 10.95
N ASP A 80 1.21 8.68 9.88
CA ASP A 80 1.11 7.23 9.94
C ASP A 80 2.46 6.51 9.81
N ALA A 81 3.54 7.23 9.50
CA ALA A 81 4.84 6.63 9.20
C ALA A 81 5.31 5.66 10.29
N THR A 82 5.08 6.01 11.56
CA THR A 82 5.43 5.15 12.71
C THR A 82 4.57 3.88 12.75
N SER A 83 3.26 3.98 12.46
CA SER A 83 2.36 2.83 12.49
C SER A 83 2.67 1.86 11.33
N ALA A 84 2.94 2.41 10.14
CA ALA A 84 3.38 1.67 8.97
C ALA A 84 4.73 0.96 9.20
N ALA A 85 5.71 1.65 9.78
CA ALA A 85 7.00 1.06 10.10
C ALA A 85 6.87 -0.10 11.11
N LYS A 86 6.04 0.05 12.15
CA LYS A 86 5.75 -1.02 13.12
C LYS A 86 5.07 -2.21 12.46
N PHE A 87 4.12 -1.96 11.56
CA PHE A 87 3.50 -3.03 10.77
C PHE A 87 4.55 -3.78 9.96
N ILE A 88 5.39 -3.07 9.19
CA ILE A 88 6.44 -3.68 8.37
C ILE A 88 7.39 -4.51 9.25
N ALA A 89 7.86 -3.94 10.37
CA ALA A 89 8.76 -4.63 11.30
C ALA A 89 8.17 -5.94 11.84
N SER A 90 6.84 -6.04 11.99
CA SER A 90 6.17 -7.27 12.42
C SER A 90 6.11 -8.37 11.35
N LYS A 91 6.47 -8.07 10.10
CA LYS A 91 6.36 -8.97 8.93
C LYS A 91 7.70 -9.42 8.36
N VAL A 92 8.79 -8.74 8.73
CA VAL A 92 10.13 -8.99 8.20
C VAL A 92 10.97 -9.82 9.15
#